data_AF-A0A2D4WJM2-F1
#
_entry.id   AF-A0A2D4WJM2-F1
#
_cell.length_a   1.000
_cell.length_b   1.000
_cell.length_c   1.000
_cell.angle_alpha   90.00
_cell.angle_beta   90.00
_cell.angle_gamma   90.00
#
_symmetry.space_group_name_H-M   'P 1'
#
loop_
_entity.id
_entity.type
_entity.pdbx_description
1 polymer ?
#
loop_
_entity_poly.entity_id
_entity_poly.type
_entity_poly.pdbx_seq_one_letter_code
_entity_poly.pdbx_strand_id
1 'polypeptide(L)'
;MFDRHEHPQRRINSLNGDCALVSPQRAKRPWHRQTEAVVPTSRPKHDPNCYLCLGSTRVSGQRNPEYSGLFVFPNDFPTLLSEAVLEAEVNHALLQSQPESGECR
;
A
#
# COMPACT_ATOMS: atom_id res chain seq x y z
N MET A 1 32.21 15.10 -22.18
CA MET A 1 31.86 15.45 -20.78
C MET A 1 30.54 14.77 -20.44
N PHE A 2 30.34 14.34 -19.19
CA PHE A 2 29.09 13.71 -18.74
C PHE A 2 28.02 14.78 -18.41
N ASP A 3 26.78 14.58 -18.88
CA ASP A 3 25.61 15.39 -18.53
C ASP A 3 24.54 14.48 -17.92
N ARG A 4 24.06 14.82 -16.72
CA ARG A 4 23.06 14.06 -15.96
C ARG A 4 21.65 14.11 -16.56
N HIS A 5 21.36 15.08 -17.43
CA HIS A 5 20.06 15.27 -18.08
C HIS A 5 19.96 14.51 -19.40
N GLU A 6 21.10 14.19 -20.00
CA GLU A 6 21.17 13.47 -21.26
C GLU A 6 21.71 12.05 -21.09
N HIS A 7 22.72 11.80 -20.25
CA HIS A 7 23.33 10.47 -20.20
C HIS A 7 22.67 9.55 -19.16
N PRO A 8 22.47 8.26 -19.48
CA PRO A 8 22.02 7.27 -18.51
C PRO A 8 22.95 7.20 -17.30
N GLN A 9 22.37 7.04 -16.11
CA GLN A 9 23.11 7.00 -14.85
C GLN A 9 22.42 6.13 -13.82
N ARG A 10 23.18 5.68 -12.83
CA ARG A 10 22.70 4.93 -11.68
C ARG A 10 22.75 5.83 -10.44
N ARG A 11 21.68 5.85 -9.64
CA ARG A 11 21.60 6.61 -8.38
C ARG A 11 21.30 5.65 -7.24
N ILE A 12 22.07 5.75 -6.16
CA ILE A 12 21.86 4.95 -4.95
C ILE A 12 20.81 5.65 -4.08
N ASN A 13 19.81 4.91 -3.61
CA ASN A 13 18.89 5.33 -2.58
C ASN A 13 19.53 5.10 -1.21
N SER A 14 19.84 6.19 -0.49
CA SER A 14 20.49 6.10 0.82
C SER A 14 19.64 5.46 1.92
N LEU A 15 18.33 5.34 1.74
CA LEU A 15 17.44 4.74 2.74
C LEU A 15 17.51 3.22 2.76
N ASN A 16 17.75 2.59 1.62
CA ASN A 16 17.72 1.12 1.50
C ASN A 16 18.93 0.52 0.76
N GLY A 17 19.84 1.35 0.25
CA GLY A 17 21.04 0.92 -0.47
C GLY A 17 20.79 0.51 -1.93
N ASP A 18 19.53 0.46 -2.38
CA ASP A 18 19.20 0.06 -3.74
C ASP A 18 19.64 1.11 -4.76
N CYS A 19 19.68 0.69 -6.02
CA CYS A 19 20.10 1.55 -7.11
C CYS A 19 19.06 1.67 -8.22
N ALA A 20 18.65 2.90 -8.52
CA ALA A 20 17.78 3.23 -9.63
C ALA A 20 18.57 3.56 -10.90
N LEU A 21 18.23 2.93 -12.02
CA LEU A 21 18.69 3.32 -13.35
C LEU A 21 17.83 4.46 -13.89
N VAL A 22 18.46 5.59 -14.22
CA VAL A 22 17.83 6.75 -14.83
C VAL A 22 18.25 6.81 -16.30
N SER A 23 17.29 6.71 -17.21
CA SER A 23 17.51 6.79 -18.67
C SER A 23 16.65 7.92 -19.26
N PRO A 24 17.16 9.15 -19.38
CA PRO A 24 16.36 10.33 -19.73
C PRO A 24 15.56 10.22 -21.03
N GLN A 25 16.06 9.51 -22.03
CA GLN A 25 15.40 9.37 -23.33
C GLN A 25 14.30 8.31 -23.36
N ARG A 26 14.14 7.49 -22.31
CA ARG A 26 13.24 6.32 -22.35
C ARG A 26 11.79 6.70 -22.64
N ALA A 27 11.34 7.85 -22.14
CA ALA A 27 9.99 8.36 -22.35
C ALA A 27 9.73 8.90 -23.78
N LYS A 28 10.78 9.11 -24.60
CA LYS A 28 10.63 9.51 -26.01
C LYS A 28 10.12 8.37 -26.88
N ARG A 29 10.11 7.13 -26.37
CA ARG A 29 9.56 5.98 -27.09
C ARG A 29 8.04 6.15 -27.25
N PRO A 30 7.49 6.07 -28.47
CA PRO A 30 6.05 6.19 -28.69
C PRO A 30 5.24 5.20 -27.87
N TRP A 31 4.28 5.70 -27.08
CA TRP A 31 3.37 4.88 -26.29
C TRP A 31 2.12 4.53 -27.10
N HIS A 32 1.82 3.23 -27.22
CA HIS A 32 0.73 2.70 -28.05
C HIS A 32 -0.23 1.78 -27.28
N ARG A 33 -0.08 1.67 -25.96
CA ARG A 33 -0.84 0.72 -25.14
C ARG A 33 -1.71 1.46 -24.11
N GLN A 34 -2.11 0.72 -23.08
CA GLN A 34 -2.97 1.11 -21.96
C GLN A 34 -2.91 2.61 -21.61
N THR A 35 -4.08 3.20 -21.47
CA THR A 35 -4.29 4.52 -20.89
C THR A 35 -5.08 4.32 -19.61
N GLU A 36 -4.64 4.97 -18.54
CA GLU A 36 -5.36 4.93 -17.26
C GLU A 36 -6.67 5.71 -17.35
N ALA A 37 -7.71 5.22 -16.66
CA ALA A 37 -8.96 5.95 -16.54
C ALA A 37 -8.77 7.17 -15.62
N VAL A 38 -9.34 8.31 -16.01
CA VAL A 38 -9.40 9.48 -15.13
C VAL A 38 -10.52 9.26 -14.12
N VAL A 39 -10.17 9.29 -12.83
CA VAL A 39 -11.17 9.14 -11.76
C VAL A 39 -12.03 10.41 -11.68
N PRO A 40 -13.37 10.31 -11.64
CA PRO A 40 -14.25 11.45 -11.48
C PRO A 40 -13.96 12.21 -10.17
N THR A 41 -13.94 13.54 -10.26
CA THR A 41 -13.72 14.42 -9.11
C THR A 41 -14.97 14.63 -8.26
N SER A 42 -16.17 14.44 -8.82
CA SER A 42 -17.43 14.56 -8.09
C SER A 42 -17.80 13.25 -7.40
N ARG A 43 -17.97 13.30 -6.08
CA ARG A 43 -18.47 12.20 -5.25
C ARG A 43 -19.54 12.73 -4.28
N PRO A 44 -20.52 11.92 -3.89
CA PRO A 44 -21.49 12.32 -2.89
C PRO A 44 -20.80 12.58 -1.55
N LYS A 45 -21.36 13.48 -0.73
CA LYS A 45 -20.87 13.72 0.64
C LYS A 45 -21.08 12.51 1.56
N HIS A 46 -22.10 11.69 1.28
CA HIS A 46 -22.41 10.48 2.00
C HIS A 46 -22.98 9.45 1.02
N ASP A 47 -22.51 8.21 1.10
CA ASP A 47 -22.99 7.09 0.32
C ASP A 47 -23.58 6.05 1.30
N PRO A 48 -24.86 5.65 1.18
CA PRO A 48 -25.46 4.66 2.06
C PRO A 48 -24.79 3.28 1.99
N ASN A 49 -24.07 2.96 0.91
CA ASN A 49 -23.35 1.70 0.73
C ASN A 49 -21.86 1.77 1.15
N CYS A 50 -21.42 2.92 1.69
CA CYS A 50 -20.04 3.13 2.10
C CYS A 50 -19.77 2.55 3.49
N TYR A 51 -18.95 1.49 3.56
CA TYR A 51 -18.53 0.85 4.81
C TYR A 51 -17.67 1.73 5.73
N LEU A 52 -17.13 2.83 5.22
CA LEU A 52 -16.27 3.76 5.97
C LEU A 52 -17.04 4.97 6.49
N CYS A 53 -18.29 5.15 6.10
CA CYS A 53 -19.05 6.35 6.39
C CYS A 53 -19.67 6.30 7.80
N LEU A 54 -19.90 7.48 8.40
CA LEU A 54 -20.55 7.61 9.70
C LEU A 54 -21.93 6.94 9.71
N GLY A 55 -22.28 6.31 10.82
CA GLY A 55 -23.57 5.62 10.99
C GLY A 55 -23.79 4.39 10.11
N SER A 56 -22.88 4.08 9.17
CA SER A 56 -23.01 2.93 8.28
C SER A 56 -22.60 1.62 8.96
N THR A 57 -23.11 0.50 8.44
CA THR A 57 -22.73 -0.84 8.90
C THR A 57 -21.54 -1.30 8.08
N ARG A 58 -20.43 -1.65 8.72
CA ARG A 58 -19.22 -2.19 8.08
C ARG A 58 -19.46 -3.61 7.58
N VAL A 59 -18.51 -4.14 6.78
CA VAL A 59 -18.58 -5.51 6.25
C VAL A 59 -18.66 -6.55 7.38
N SER A 60 -18.01 -6.30 8.52
CA SER A 60 -18.10 -7.16 9.72
C SER A 60 -19.45 -7.13 10.43
N GLY A 61 -20.38 -6.27 10.01
CA GLY A 61 -21.66 -6.06 10.69
C GLY A 61 -21.60 -5.05 11.85
N GLN A 62 -20.42 -4.54 12.21
CA GLN A 62 -20.28 -3.47 13.20
C GLN A 62 -20.79 -2.14 12.65
N ARG A 63 -21.41 -1.31 13.49
CA ARG A 63 -21.89 0.02 13.08
C ARG A 63 -20.85 1.08 13.40
N ASN A 64 -20.51 1.91 12.41
CA ASN A 64 -19.69 3.10 12.64
C ASN A 64 -20.45 4.09 13.51
N PRO A 65 -19.78 4.74 14.48
CA PRO A 65 -20.41 5.80 15.26
C PRO A 65 -20.73 7.01 14.38
N GLU A 66 -21.57 7.90 14.89
CA GLU A 66 -21.83 9.22 14.30
C GLU A 66 -20.64 10.16 14.56
N TYR A 67 -19.49 9.85 13.96
CA TYR A 67 -18.26 10.62 14.15
C TYR A 67 -18.29 11.92 13.34
N SER A 68 -17.72 13.00 13.90
CA SER A 68 -17.63 14.31 13.24
C SER A 68 -16.23 14.64 12.70
N GLY A 69 -15.24 13.76 12.94
CA GLY A 69 -13.83 13.95 12.59
C GLY A 69 -13.20 12.67 12.06
N LEU A 70 -11.98 12.36 12.51
CA LEU A 70 -11.32 11.10 12.17
C LEU A 70 -11.84 9.98 13.07
N PHE A 71 -12.10 8.82 12.47
CA PHE A 71 -12.48 7.60 13.17
C PHE A 71 -11.51 6.48 12.80
N VAL A 72 -10.94 5.84 13.82
CA VAL A 72 -9.97 4.74 13.70
C VAL A 72 -10.61 3.50 14.30
N PHE A 73 -10.52 2.35 13.62
CA PHE A 73 -11.14 1.11 14.05
C PHE A 73 -10.30 -0.10 13.63
N PRO A 74 -10.34 -1.22 14.36
CA PRO A 74 -9.65 -2.44 13.93
C PRO A 74 -10.13 -2.89 12.55
N ASN A 75 -9.21 -3.12 11.62
CA ASN A 75 -9.55 -3.57 10.28
C ASN A 75 -10.36 -4.87 10.36
N ASP A 76 -11.48 -4.94 9.63
CA ASP A 76 -12.38 -6.10 9.64
C ASP A 76 -11.70 -7.37 9.09
N PHE A 77 -10.67 -7.21 8.26
CA PHE A 77 -9.86 -8.30 7.69
C PHE A 77 -8.37 -7.99 7.88
N PRO A 78 -7.86 -8.11 9.12
CA PRO A 78 -6.49 -7.70 9.44
C PRO A 78 -5.48 -8.67 8.83
N THR A 79 -4.38 -8.15 8.28
CA THR A 79 -3.28 -8.97 7.73
C THR A 79 -2.43 -9.59 8.86
N LEU A 80 -2.46 -9.02 10.07
CA LEU A 80 -1.77 -9.50 11.25
C LEU A 80 -2.75 -9.77 12.38
N LEU A 81 -2.48 -10.82 13.14
CA LEU A 81 -3.17 -11.13 14.38
C LEU A 81 -2.34 -10.61 15.56
N SER A 82 -3.02 -10.12 16.59
CA SER A 82 -2.36 -9.56 17.78
C SER A 82 -1.76 -10.65 18.68
N GLU A 83 -2.23 -11.89 18.55
CA GLU A 83 -1.70 -13.03 19.29
C GLU A 83 -0.36 -13.47 18.70
N ALA A 84 0.69 -13.40 19.53
CA ALA A 84 2.00 -13.91 19.18
C ALA A 84 2.03 -15.44 19.30
N VAL A 85 2.61 -16.11 18.31
CA VAL A 85 2.79 -17.56 18.29
C VAL A 85 4.29 -17.87 18.31
N LEU A 86 4.68 -18.87 19.09
CA LEU A 86 6.06 -19.34 19.14
C LEU A 86 6.40 -20.15 17.89
N GLU A 87 7.59 -19.93 17.36
CA GLU A 87 8.11 -20.73 16.25
C GLU A 87 8.48 -22.13 16.74
N ALA A 88 8.15 -23.17 15.96
CA ALA A 88 8.71 -24.49 16.15
C ALA A 88 10.11 -24.54 15.54
N GLU A 89 11.08 -25.16 16.20
CA GLU A 89 12.45 -25.26 15.67
C GLU A 89 12.48 -26.06 14.35
N VAL A 90 12.60 -25.35 13.22
CA VAL A 90 12.78 -25.96 11.89
C VAL A 90 13.97 -25.29 11.21
N ASN A 91 15.13 -25.92 11.31
CA ASN A 91 16.37 -25.42 10.70
C ASN A 91 16.52 -25.98 9.28
N HIS A 92 15.98 -25.27 8.28
CA HIS A 92 16.22 -25.57 6.86
C HIS A 92 16.94 -24.40 6.17
N ALA A 93 18.02 -24.70 5.44
CA ALA A 93 18.91 -23.68 4.86
C ALA A 93 18.27 -22.78 3.79
N LEU A 94 17.23 -23.27 3.10
CA LEU A 94 16.55 -22.55 2.01
C LEU A 94 15.10 -22.15 2.34
N LEU A 95 14.50 -22.78 3.34
CA LEU A 95 13.07 -22.64 3.63
C LEU A 95 12.94 -22.13 5.06
N GLN A 96 12.89 -20.81 5.19
CA GLN A 96 12.85 -20.10 6.46
C GLN A 96 11.52 -19.36 6.57
N SER A 97 10.89 -19.42 7.74
CA SER A 97 9.65 -18.73 8.06
C SER A 97 9.70 -18.30 9.51
N GLN A 98 9.24 -17.10 9.84
CA GLN A 98 9.18 -16.61 11.22
C GLN A 98 7.75 -16.18 11.54
N PRO A 99 7.24 -16.45 12.75
CA PRO A 99 5.95 -15.96 13.18
C PRO A 99 6.00 -14.44 13.37
N GLU A 100 4.95 -13.76 12.91
CA GLU A 100 4.81 -12.31 13.05
C GLU A 100 3.42 -12.00 13.63
N SER A 101 3.38 -11.02 14.52
CA SER A 101 2.15 -10.56 15.17
C SER A 101 2.06 -9.04 15.14
N GLY A 102 0.85 -8.52 15.19
CA GLY A 102 0.62 -7.09 15.13
C GLY A 102 -0.85 -6.74 15.06
N GLU A 103 -1.12 -5.47 14.79
CA GLU A 103 -2.49 -4.96 14.74
C GLU A 103 -2.68 -4.10 13.49
N CYS A 104 -3.87 -4.19 12.90
CA CYS A 104 -4.28 -3.35 11.77
C CYS A 104 -5.44 -2.46 12.23
N ARG A 105 -5.23 -1.14 12.24
CA ARG A 105 -6.25 -0.13 12.58
C ARG A 105 -6.30 0.96 11.52
#